data_AF-A0A662KHE2-F1
#
_entry.id   AF-A0A662KHE2-F1
#
_cell.length_a   1.000
_cell.length_b   1.000
_cell.length_c   1.000
_cell.angle_alpha   90.00
_cell.angle_beta   90.00
_cell.angle_gamma   90.00
#
_symmetry.space_group_name_H-M   'P 1'
#
loop_
_entity.id
_entity.type
_entity.pdbx_description
1 polymer ?
#
loop_
_entity_poly.entity_id
_entity_poly.type
_entity_poly.pdbx_seq_one_letter_code
_entity_poly.pdbx_strand_id
1 'polypeptide(L)'
;MLFREWKYGVHRLSKGEINRLGFPKGVLLEVAPAEASLDSMVGMQRVLYMLQNYPGRFSFEIWRDQKFGFHFFSSSESVEGMLRGQLAAIYPQASVKRAKLSVPRLKEGEYVSSCFLTLRGVELNLKCPEDFQYDPLRHVLEAMNCHDSRIVVQVLFERLRKISKEKRITLAQKYGDDLFFRDVGIPVLKCLVRVVAVSEDGYRARESCWHVARVFSVFDSDRCRLVPRFLSFPLLRNSFGVLSSVSRREFPLFSTSFMVSVPELASMVHLPVGAESCGVEYVNPSLTPW
;
A
#
# COMPACT_ATOMS: atom_id res chain seq x y z
N MET A 1 28.53 -14.92 -11.96
CA MET A 1 27.51 -14.92 -10.88
C MET A 1 26.36 -13.95 -11.14
N LEU A 2 26.62 -12.69 -11.55
CA LEU A 2 25.59 -11.68 -11.82
C LEU A 2 24.34 -12.19 -12.56
N PHE A 3 24.47 -12.86 -13.72
CA PHE A 3 23.32 -13.32 -14.52
C PHE A 3 22.37 -14.32 -13.85
N ARG A 4 22.81 -15.10 -12.84
CA ARG A 4 21.94 -16.06 -12.15
C ARG A 4 20.90 -15.39 -11.26
N GLU A 5 21.24 -14.25 -10.66
CA GLU A 5 20.35 -13.53 -9.72
C GLU A 5 19.18 -12.85 -10.45
N TRP A 6 19.40 -12.36 -11.67
CA TRP A 6 18.36 -11.79 -12.53
C TRP A 6 17.31 -12.81 -12.96
N LYS A 7 17.71 -14.07 -13.19
CA LYS A 7 16.79 -15.15 -13.56
C LYS A 7 15.70 -15.37 -12.51
N TYR A 8 15.96 -14.96 -11.27
CA TYR A 8 15.04 -15.12 -10.15
C TYR A 8 14.34 -13.82 -9.71
N GLY A 9 14.52 -12.70 -10.42
CA GLY A 9 13.87 -11.43 -10.05
C GLY A 9 14.39 -10.87 -8.73
N VAL A 10 15.69 -11.05 -8.46
CA VAL A 10 16.37 -10.54 -7.27
C VAL A 10 17.48 -9.58 -7.72
N HIS A 11 17.71 -8.52 -6.95
CA HIS A 11 18.74 -7.52 -7.22
C HIS A 11 19.60 -7.31 -5.98
N ARG A 12 20.92 -7.35 -6.13
CA ARG A 12 21.86 -7.06 -5.03
C ARG A 12 22.14 -5.56 -4.95
N LEU A 13 21.89 -4.96 -3.79
CA LEU A 13 22.00 -3.52 -3.56
C LEU A 13 23.46 -3.07 -3.48
N SER A 14 23.82 -2.08 -4.27
CA SER A 14 25.08 -1.35 -4.12
C SER A 14 24.92 -0.12 -3.21
N LYS A 15 26.02 0.35 -2.60
CA LYS A 15 26.01 1.60 -1.82
C LYS A 15 25.52 2.81 -2.62
N GLY A 16 25.92 2.89 -3.89
CA GLY A 16 25.51 3.97 -4.78
C GLY A 16 24.00 4.00 -5.05
N GLU A 17 23.37 2.82 -5.14
CA GLU A 17 21.92 2.69 -5.29
C GLU A 17 21.16 3.09 -4.02
N ILE A 18 21.63 2.65 -2.85
CA ILE A 18 21.04 3.01 -1.56
C ILE A 18 21.10 4.53 -1.36
N ASN A 19 22.23 5.17 -1.66
CA ASN A 19 22.41 6.61 -1.53
C ASN A 19 21.51 7.42 -2.48
N ARG A 20 20.99 6.82 -3.56
CA ARG A 20 20.05 7.46 -4.49
C ARG A 20 18.59 7.41 -4.01
N LEU A 21 18.28 6.61 -2.98
CA LEU A 21 16.93 6.53 -2.42
C LEU A 21 16.69 7.73 -1.49
N GLY A 22 16.32 8.86 -2.09
CA GLY A 22 15.98 10.09 -1.37
C GLY A 22 14.56 10.10 -0.80
N PHE A 23 14.25 11.16 -0.05
CA PHE A 23 12.89 11.48 0.35
C PHE A 23 12.07 11.96 -0.86
N PRO A 24 10.81 11.52 -0.99
CA PRO A 24 9.91 12.00 -2.03
C PRO A 24 9.55 13.47 -1.76
N LYS A 25 9.20 14.22 -2.83
CA LYS A 25 8.55 15.52 -2.66
C LYS A 25 7.12 15.31 -2.12
N GLY A 26 6.79 15.96 -1.01
CA GLY A 26 5.52 15.83 -0.32
C GLY A 26 5.72 15.53 1.18
N VAL A 27 4.67 15.01 1.81
CA VAL A 27 4.66 14.67 3.23
C VAL A 27 4.49 13.17 3.41
N LEU A 28 5.41 12.56 4.16
CA LEU A 28 5.30 11.17 4.64
C LEU A 28 5.07 11.22 6.16
N LEU A 29 3.92 10.71 6.58
CA LEU A 29 3.51 10.65 7.97
C LEU A 29 3.70 9.21 8.47
N GLU A 30 4.46 9.05 9.53
CA GLU A 30 4.51 7.83 10.32
C GLU A 30 3.37 7.87 11.34
N VAL A 31 2.59 6.80 11.39
CA VAL A 31 1.44 6.65 12.27
C VAL A 31 1.72 5.50 13.23
N ALA A 32 1.89 5.83 14.51
CA ALA A 32 1.90 4.82 15.55
C ALA A 32 0.45 4.37 15.77
N PRO A 33 0.16 3.07 15.63
CA PRO A 33 -1.21 2.61 15.71
C PRO A 33 -1.74 2.74 17.14
N ALA A 34 -3.04 2.97 17.26
CA ALA A 34 -3.80 2.82 18.50
C ALA A 34 -4.81 1.69 18.31
N GLU A 35 -5.28 1.11 19.42
CA GLU A 35 -6.30 0.07 19.39
C GLU A 35 -7.51 0.59 18.61
N ALA A 36 -7.95 -0.18 17.62
CA ALA A 36 -8.95 0.23 16.65
C ALA A 36 -10.09 -0.80 16.60
N SER A 37 -11.28 -0.36 16.22
CA SER A 37 -12.41 -1.26 15.95
C SER A 37 -12.57 -1.50 14.45
N LEU A 38 -13.35 -2.51 14.07
CA LEU A 38 -13.68 -2.76 12.66
C LEU A 38 -14.41 -1.56 12.02
N ASP A 39 -15.14 -0.76 12.80
CA ASP A 39 -15.79 0.47 12.31
C ASP A 39 -14.77 1.50 11.80
N SER A 40 -13.53 1.47 12.28
CA SER A 40 -12.46 2.34 11.78
C SER A 40 -12.13 2.07 10.31
N MET A 41 -12.31 0.83 9.82
CA MET A 41 -12.17 0.49 8.40
C MET A 41 -13.25 1.18 7.56
N VAL A 42 -14.49 1.25 8.06
CA VAL A 42 -15.59 1.99 7.42
C VAL A 42 -15.35 3.49 7.49
N GLY A 43 -14.90 4.01 8.64
CA GLY A 43 -14.53 5.42 8.81
C GLY A 43 -13.47 5.89 7.81
N MET A 44 -12.55 4.99 7.43
CA MET A 44 -11.51 5.28 6.44
C MET A 44 -12.04 5.58 5.05
N GLN A 45 -13.22 5.05 4.69
CA GLN A 45 -13.89 5.41 3.44
C GLN A 45 -14.06 6.92 3.34
N ARG A 46 -14.50 7.60 4.42
CA ARG A 46 -14.68 9.06 4.45
C ARG A 46 -13.38 9.80 4.13
N VAL A 47 -12.25 9.36 4.69
CA VAL A 47 -10.93 9.97 4.42
C VAL A 47 -10.57 9.85 2.96
N LEU A 48 -10.74 8.66 2.38
CA LEU A 48 -10.45 8.39 0.98
C LEU A 48 -11.36 9.20 0.04
N TYR A 49 -12.65 9.34 0.38
CA TYR A 49 -13.57 10.25 -0.31
C TYR A 49 -13.09 11.71 -0.27
N MET A 50 -12.56 12.20 0.85
CA MET A 50 -12.01 13.56 0.90
C MET A 50 -10.72 13.68 0.09
N LEU A 51 -9.83 12.68 0.16
CA LEU A 51 -8.57 12.67 -0.58
C LEU A 51 -8.77 12.72 -2.10
N GLN A 52 -9.87 12.18 -2.61
CA GLN A 52 -10.21 12.27 -4.04
C GLN A 52 -10.35 13.71 -4.55
N ASN A 53 -10.67 14.65 -3.66
CA ASN A 53 -10.84 16.07 -3.99
C ASN A 53 -9.51 16.82 -4.06
N TYR A 54 -8.42 16.21 -3.56
CA TYR A 54 -7.10 16.81 -3.60
C TYR A 54 -6.30 16.31 -4.81
N PRO A 55 -5.60 17.20 -5.53
CA PRO A 55 -4.71 16.79 -6.60
C PRO A 55 -3.48 16.10 -5.99
N GLY A 56 -3.08 14.97 -6.55
CA GLY A 56 -1.83 14.33 -6.18
C GLY A 56 -1.91 12.82 -6.10
N ARG A 57 -0.84 12.27 -5.56
CA ARG A 57 -0.64 10.85 -5.28
C ARG A 57 -0.62 10.67 -3.78
N PHE A 58 -1.20 9.58 -3.32
CA PHE A 58 -1.25 9.17 -1.94
C PHE A 58 -0.76 7.74 -1.82
N SER A 59 -0.21 7.37 -0.67
CA SER A 59 0.01 5.95 -0.38
C SER A 59 -0.21 5.63 1.08
N PHE A 60 -0.64 4.39 1.31
CA PHE A 60 -0.56 3.74 2.59
C PHE A 60 0.51 2.66 2.53
N GLU A 61 1.34 2.58 3.56
CA GLU A 61 2.50 1.69 3.59
C GLU A 61 2.59 0.98 4.92
N ILE A 62 2.83 -0.34 4.85
CA ILE A 62 3.16 -1.17 6.00
C ILE A 62 4.62 -1.58 5.84
N TRP A 63 5.45 -1.15 6.79
CA TRP A 63 6.85 -1.51 6.84
C TRP A 63 7.04 -2.49 7.99
N ARG A 64 7.67 -3.62 7.71
CA ARG A 64 8.10 -4.57 8.71
C ARG A 64 9.62 -4.62 8.68
N ASP A 65 10.24 -4.10 9.73
CA ASP A 65 11.66 -4.27 10.01
C ASP A 65 11.81 -5.09 11.29
N GLN A 66 12.32 -4.51 12.39
CA GLN A 66 12.23 -5.13 13.72
C GLN A 66 10.80 -5.09 14.29
N LYS A 67 10.04 -4.06 13.93
CA LYS A 67 8.64 -3.84 14.32
C LYS A 67 7.85 -3.37 13.10
N PHE A 68 6.52 -3.41 13.21
CA PHE A 68 5.64 -2.82 12.22
C PHE A 68 5.63 -1.29 12.33
N GLY A 69 5.66 -0.62 11.18
CA GLY A 69 5.49 0.82 11.05
C GLY A 69 4.50 1.14 9.94
N PHE A 70 3.54 2.02 10.22
CA PHE A 70 2.49 2.40 9.28
C PHE A 70 2.74 3.81 8.77
N HIS A 71 2.58 4.04 7.48
CA HIS A 71 2.86 5.33 6.88
C HIS A 71 1.78 5.76 5.90
N PHE A 72 1.43 7.05 5.95
CA PHE A 72 0.58 7.73 4.98
C PHE A 72 1.39 8.79 4.25
N PHE A 73 1.39 8.74 2.93
CA PHE A 73 2.05 9.71 2.07
C PHE A 73 1.02 10.58 1.33
N SER A 74 1.35 11.85 1.14
CA SER A 74 0.71 12.73 0.18
C SER A 74 1.77 13.50 -0.60
N SER A 75 1.64 13.56 -1.93
CA SER A 75 2.49 14.43 -2.75
C SER A 75 2.19 15.92 -2.56
N SER A 76 1.08 16.27 -1.90
CA SER A 76 0.69 17.64 -1.58
C SER A 76 0.79 17.88 -0.07
N GLU A 77 1.68 18.79 0.35
CA GLU A 77 1.90 19.12 1.77
C GLU A 77 0.69 19.80 2.41
N SER A 78 -0.14 20.50 1.62
CA SER A 78 -1.38 21.15 2.10
C SER A 78 -2.40 20.18 2.69
N VAL A 79 -2.25 18.87 2.41
CA VAL A 79 -3.15 17.81 2.86
C VAL A 79 -2.77 17.31 4.26
N GLU A 80 -1.59 17.67 4.79
CA GLU A 80 -1.09 17.16 6.07
C GLU A 80 -2.05 17.42 7.24
N GLY A 81 -2.56 18.65 7.37
CA GLY A 81 -3.49 19.01 8.45
C GLY A 81 -4.80 18.22 8.38
N MET A 82 -5.34 18.03 7.18
CA MET A 82 -6.54 17.23 6.95
C MET A 82 -6.30 15.76 7.30
N LEU A 83 -5.21 15.15 6.80
CA LEU A 83 -4.86 13.76 7.12
C LEU A 83 -4.71 13.55 8.62
N ARG A 84 -3.97 14.43 9.31
CA ARG A 84 -3.79 14.34 10.77
C ARG A 84 -5.13 14.40 11.50
N GLY A 85 -5.97 15.38 11.18
CA GLY A 85 -7.27 15.54 11.82
C GLY A 85 -8.21 14.36 11.59
N GLN A 86 -8.24 13.82 10.37
CA GLN A 86 -9.14 12.72 10.02
C GLN A 86 -8.64 11.37 10.56
N LEU A 87 -7.33 11.12 10.54
CA LEU A 87 -6.76 9.94 11.18
C LEU A 87 -6.98 9.95 12.69
N ALA A 88 -6.83 11.10 13.35
CA ALA A 88 -7.10 11.23 14.78
C ALA A 88 -8.59 11.01 15.14
N ALA A 89 -9.50 11.35 14.22
CA ALA A 89 -10.93 11.10 14.41
C ALA A 89 -11.30 9.61 14.30
N ILE A 90 -10.59 8.85 13.47
CA ILE A 90 -10.86 7.41 13.21
C ILE A 90 -10.09 6.50 14.17
N TYR A 91 -8.88 6.93 14.56
CA TYR A 91 -8.01 6.23 15.47
C TYR A 91 -7.67 7.15 16.65
N PRO A 92 -8.60 7.26 17.62
CA PRO A 92 -8.32 7.98 18.86
C PRO A 92 -7.01 7.46 19.46
N GLN A 93 -6.15 8.36 19.95
CA GLN A 93 -4.84 8.04 20.54
C GLN A 93 -3.73 7.62 19.57
N ALA A 94 -4.01 7.48 18.26
CA ALA A 94 -2.93 7.26 17.28
C ALA A 94 -2.00 8.48 17.24
N SER A 95 -0.69 8.24 17.30
CA SER A 95 0.31 9.31 17.19
C SER A 95 0.72 9.48 15.73
N VAL A 96 0.58 10.68 15.20
CA VAL A 96 0.97 11.00 13.82
C VAL A 96 2.17 11.95 13.84
N LYS A 97 3.26 11.60 13.17
CA LYS A 97 4.47 12.43 13.06
C LYS A 97 5.05 12.35 11.65
N ARG A 98 5.89 13.30 11.25
CA ARG A 98 6.61 13.19 9.97
C ARG A 98 7.66 12.08 10.06
N ALA A 99 7.71 11.22 9.05
CA ALA A 99 8.65 10.12 8.99
C ALA A 99 10.09 10.62 8.84
N LYS A 100 11.03 9.95 9.53
CA LYS A 100 12.47 10.26 9.47
C LYS A 100 13.23 9.48 8.41
N LEU A 101 12.61 8.45 7.84
CA LEU A 101 13.15 7.66 6.74
C LEU A 101 12.15 7.63 5.57
N SER A 102 12.65 7.48 4.35
CA SER A 102 11.82 7.32 3.15
C SER A 102 11.58 5.86 2.79
N VAL A 103 12.39 4.94 3.29
CA VAL A 103 12.25 3.47 3.20
C VAL A 103 12.92 2.86 4.44
N PRO A 104 12.68 1.57 4.77
CA PRO A 104 13.44 0.89 5.82
C PRO A 104 14.95 1.00 5.57
N ARG A 105 15.76 0.96 6.64
CA ARG A 105 17.21 1.07 6.52
C ARG A 105 17.76 -0.11 5.71
N LEU A 106 18.50 0.19 4.65
CA LEU A 106 19.12 -0.80 3.76
C LEU A 106 20.63 -0.86 4.00
N LYS A 107 21.23 -2.01 3.77
CA LYS A 107 22.69 -2.19 3.81
C LYS A 107 23.20 -2.62 2.44
N GLU A 108 24.43 -2.21 2.14
CA GLU A 108 25.13 -2.67 0.94
C GLU A 108 25.28 -4.20 0.96
N GLY A 109 25.11 -4.82 -0.20
CA GLY A 109 25.27 -6.27 -0.37
C GLY A 109 23.99 -7.08 -0.10
N GLU A 110 22.96 -6.49 0.50
CA GLU A 110 21.65 -7.11 0.67
C GLU A 110 20.92 -7.29 -0.66
N TYR A 111 20.02 -8.26 -0.71
CA TYR A 111 19.21 -8.57 -1.88
C TYR A 111 17.80 -8.03 -1.73
N VAL A 112 17.27 -7.44 -2.80
CA VAL A 112 15.89 -7.01 -2.91
C VAL A 112 15.13 -7.85 -3.93
N SER A 113 13.95 -8.33 -3.54
CA SER A 113 12.95 -8.88 -4.45
C SER A 113 11.68 -8.03 -4.37
N SER A 114 11.01 -7.82 -5.50
CA SER A 114 9.80 -7.03 -5.53
C SER A 114 8.86 -7.44 -6.65
N CYS A 115 7.58 -7.15 -6.42
CA CYS A 115 6.54 -7.36 -7.40
C CYS A 115 5.45 -6.27 -7.31
N PHE A 116 4.64 -6.18 -8.36
CA PHE A 116 3.37 -5.47 -8.34
C PHE A 116 2.23 -6.48 -8.28
N LEU A 117 1.11 -6.10 -7.69
CA LEU A 117 -0.13 -6.86 -7.88
C LEU A 117 -0.85 -6.32 -9.11
N THR A 118 -1.43 -7.24 -9.87
CA THR A 118 -2.22 -6.95 -11.05
C THR A 118 -3.62 -7.50 -10.87
N LEU A 119 -4.64 -6.71 -11.16
CA LEU A 119 -6.00 -7.18 -11.15
C LEU A 119 -6.25 -8.03 -12.40
N ARG A 120 -6.75 -9.26 -12.21
CA ARG A 120 -7.31 -10.11 -13.27
C ARG A 120 -8.81 -10.25 -13.04
N GLY A 121 -9.59 -10.18 -14.11
CA GLY A 121 -11.05 -10.22 -14.04
C GLY A 121 -11.67 -8.82 -14.12
N VAL A 122 -12.85 -8.65 -13.54
CA VAL A 122 -13.64 -7.41 -13.67
C VAL A 122 -13.12 -6.34 -12.70
N GLU A 123 -12.80 -5.14 -13.20
CA GLU A 123 -12.46 -4.00 -12.35
C GLU A 123 -13.61 -3.67 -11.39
N LEU A 124 -13.29 -3.08 -10.24
CA LEU A 124 -14.28 -2.68 -9.23
C LEU A 124 -15.12 -3.87 -8.74
N ASN A 125 -14.50 -5.01 -8.50
CA ASN A 125 -15.16 -6.16 -7.87
C ASN A 125 -14.30 -6.75 -6.74
N LEU A 126 -13.36 -6.00 -6.15
CA LEU A 126 -12.66 -6.50 -4.95
C LEU A 126 -13.61 -6.50 -3.77
N LYS A 127 -13.28 -7.25 -2.72
CA LYS A 127 -14.06 -7.22 -1.47
C LYS A 127 -13.99 -5.84 -0.81
N CYS A 128 -15.11 -5.44 -0.23
CA CYS A 128 -15.28 -4.22 0.56
C CYS A 128 -15.28 -4.56 2.06
N PRO A 129 -15.17 -3.57 2.96
CA PRO A 129 -15.22 -3.75 4.41
C PRO A 129 -16.37 -4.65 4.89
N GLU A 130 -17.53 -4.54 4.26
CA GLU A 130 -18.76 -5.26 4.62
C GLU A 130 -18.70 -6.76 4.28
N ASP A 131 -17.78 -7.17 3.39
CA ASP A 131 -17.58 -8.57 3.01
C ASP A 131 -16.71 -9.35 4.02
N PHE A 132 -16.13 -8.67 5.02
CA PHE A 132 -15.19 -9.26 5.97
C PHE A 132 -15.79 -9.40 7.37
N GLN A 133 -15.61 -10.57 7.97
CA GLN A 133 -15.98 -10.83 9.37
C GLN A 133 -14.91 -10.38 10.38
N TYR A 134 -13.69 -10.14 9.90
CA TYR A 134 -12.52 -9.73 10.67
C TYR A 134 -11.58 -8.92 9.77
N ASP A 135 -10.58 -8.25 10.34
CA ASP A 135 -9.67 -7.40 9.58
C ASP A 135 -8.84 -8.19 8.54
N PRO A 136 -8.96 -7.86 7.23
CA PRO A 136 -8.22 -8.57 6.18
C PRO A 136 -6.72 -8.27 6.15
N LEU A 137 -6.26 -7.12 6.66
CA LEU A 137 -4.84 -6.80 6.77
C LEU A 137 -4.13 -7.69 7.79
N ARG A 138 -4.84 -8.29 8.75
CA ARG A 138 -4.26 -9.28 9.68
C ARG A 138 -3.51 -10.39 8.95
N HIS A 139 -4.09 -10.94 7.88
CA HIS A 139 -3.42 -11.97 7.06
C HIS A 139 -2.12 -11.45 6.45
N VAL A 140 -2.10 -10.21 5.98
CA VAL A 140 -0.91 -9.58 5.41
C VAL A 140 0.16 -9.40 6.48
N LEU A 141 -0.21 -8.99 7.69
CA LEU A 141 0.71 -8.82 8.82
C LEU A 141 1.29 -10.15 9.30
N GLU A 142 0.45 -11.18 9.46
CA GLU A 142 0.88 -12.53 9.82
C GLU A 142 1.91 -13.02 8.78
N ALA A 143 1.60 -12.89 7.49
CA ALA A 143 2.51 -13.27 6.42
C ALA A 143 3.83 -12.48 6.44
N MET A 144 3.80 -11.18 6.75
CA MET A 144 5.00 -10.37 6.91
C MET A 144 5.84 -10.79 8.12
N ASN A 145 5.19 -11.23 9.20
CA ASN A 145 5.87 -11.63 10.43
C ASN A 145 6.50 -13.03 10.36
N CYS A 146 6.03 -13.91 9.46
CA CYS A 146 6.57 -15.26 9.25
C CYS A 146 7.98 -15.31 8.64
N HIS A 147 8.56 -14.19 8.22
CA HIS A 147 9.88 -14.16 7.57
C HIS A 147 10.90 -13.44 8.43
N ASP A 148 12.19 -13.52 8.11
CA ASP A 148 13.22 -12.65 8.72
C ASP A 148 13.53 -11.42 7.84
N SER A 149 12.93 -11.34 6.66
CA SER A 149 13.15 -10.25 5.71
C SER A 149 12.52 -8.95 6.18
N ARG A 150 13.15 -7.83 5.85
CA ARG A 150 12.47 -6.53 5.92
C ARG A 150 11.51 -6.43 4.76
N ILE A 151 10.26 -6.06 5.01
CA ILE A 151 9.20 -6.08 4.00
C ILE A 151 8.50 -4.72 3.97
N VAL A 152 8.23 -4.23 2.76
CA VAL A 152 7.40 -3.05 2.51
C VAL A 152 6.23 -3.48 1.64
N VAL A 153 5.03 -3.28 2.16
CA VAL A 153 3.79 -3.29 1.39
C VAL A 153 3.39 -1.84 1.17
N GLN A 154 3.08 -1.47 -0.07
CA GLN A 154 2.63 -0.13 -0.41
C GLN A 154 1.42 -0.19 -1.33
N VAL A 155 0.35 0.47 -0.91
CA VAL A 155 -0.84 0.76 -1.71
C VAL A 155 -0.74 2.22 -2.16
N LEU A 156 -0.33 2.44 -3.42
CA LEU A 156 -0.26 3.76 -4.05
C LEU A 156 -1.56 4.03 -4.79
N PHE A 157 -2.15 5.20 -4.58
CA PHE A 157 -3.39 5.60 -5.23
C PHE A 157 -3.42 7.08 -5.62
N GLU A 158 -4.20 7.41 -6.64
CA GLU A 158 -4.44 8.79 -7.08
C GLU A 158 -5.83 8.93 -7.70
N ARG A 159 -6.34 10.15 -7.74
CA ARG A 159 -7.58 10.46 -8.46
C ARG A 159 -7.45 10.07 -9.93
N LEU A 160 -8.44 9.36 -10.45
CA LEU A 160 -8.52 9.03 -11.86
C LEU A 160 -8.93 10.29 -12.67
N ARG A 161 -7.97 10.92 -13.37
CA ARG A 161 -8.22 12.18 -14.10
C ARG A 161 -9.05 11.99 -15.38
N LYS A 162 -8.92 10.84 -16.04
CA LYS A 162 -9.63 10.50 -17.27
C LYS A 162 -10.09 9.04 -17.20
N ILE A 163 -11.37 8.82 -17.43
CA ILE A 163 -11.97 7.49 -17.56
C ILE A 163 -12.16 7.20 -19.06
N SER A 164 -11.53 6.13 -19.56
CA SER A 164 -11.70 5.67 -20.94
C SER A 164 -13.15 5.25 -21.20
N LYS A 165 -13.62 5.29 -22.45
CA LYS A 165 -14.99 4.92 -22.81
C LYS A 165 -15.36 3.50 -22.34
N GLU A 166 -14.43 2.56 -22.49
CA GLU A 166 -14.58 1.17 -22.01
C GLU A 166 -14.80 1.10 -20.50
N LYS A 167 -14.00 1.83 -19.73
CA LYS A 167 -14.12 1.87 -18.26
C LYS A 167 -15.41 2.54 -17.79
N ARG A 168 -15.99 3.46 -18.58
CA ARG A 168 -17.30 4.06 -18.25
C ARG A 168 -18.43 3.05 -18.24
N ILE A 169 -18.37 2.02 -19.10
CA ILE A 169 -19.35 0.93 -19.11
C ILE A 169 -19.29 0.18 -17.78
N THR A 170 -18.08 -0.15 -17.31
CA THR A 170 -17.89 -0.80 -16.00
C THR A 170 -18.41 0.06 -14.85
N LEU A 171 -18.22 1.39 -14.92
CA LEU A 171 -18.77 2.32 -13.92
C LEU A 171 -20.29 2.34 -13.94
N ALA A 172 -20.90 2.43 -15.12
CA ALA A 172 -22.35 2.42 -15.28
C ALA A 172 -22.98 1.10 -14.80
N GLN A 173 -22.32 -0.03 -15.06
CA GLN A 173 -22.76 -1.33 -14.55
C GLN A 173 -22.72 -1.43 -13.02
N LYS A 174 -21.73 -0.80 -12.36
CA LYS A 174 -21.57 -0.88 -10.90
C LYS A 174 -22.44 0.16 -10.15
N TYR A 175 -22.56 1.37 -10.69
CA TYR A 175 -23.17 2.51 -10.01
C TYR A 175 -24.48 3.00 -10.64
N GLY A 176 -24.93 2.35 -11.72
CA GLY A 176 -26.10 2.75 -12.50
C GLY A 176 -25.76 3.74 -13.63
N ASP A 177 -26.69 3.86 -14.59
CA ASP A 177 -26.61 4.80 -15.72
C ASP A 177 -26.88 6.26 -15.32
N ASP A 178 -27.28 6.49 -14.07
CA ASP A 178 -27.51 7.84 -13.55
C ASP A 178 -26.19 8.61 -13.48
N LEU A 179 -25.93 9.37 -14.54
CA LEU A 179 -24.89 10.39 -14.71
C LEU A 179 -25.02 11.55 -13.69
N PHE A 180 -25.73 11.37 -12.57
CA PHE A 180 -25.81 12.31 -11.44
C PHE A 180 -24.45 12.56 -10.76
N PHE A 181 -23.41 11.81 -11.10
CA PHE A 181 -22.04 12.03 -10.63
C PHE A 181 -21.31 13.19 -11.31
N ARG A 182 -21.98 14.04 -12.11
CA ARG A 182 -21.36 15.26 -12.67
C ARG A 182 -20.85 16.21 -11.59
N ASP A 183 -21.53 16.27 -10.43
CA ASP A 183 -21.18 17.22 -9.36
C ASP A 183 -20.49 16.57 -8.14
N VAL A 184 -20.72 15.28 -7.86
CA VAL A 184 -20.17 14.59 -6.67
C VAL A 184 -18.95 13.71 -7.00
N GLY A 185 -18.73 13.37 -8.27
CA GLY A 185 -17.61 12.55 -8.72
C GLY A 185 -17.77 11.07 -8.34
N ILE A 186 -17.47 10.18 -9.29
CA ILE A 186 -17.47 8.74 -9.04
C ILE A 186 -16.27 8.42 -8.13
N PRO A 187 -16.46 7.70 -7.00
CA PRO A 187 -15.40 7.48 -6.01
C PRO A 187 -14.46 6.35 -6.42
N VAL A 188 -13.85 6.52 -7.57
CA VAL A 188 -12.94 5.56 -8.18
C VAL A 188 -11.57 6.19 -8.32
N LEU A 189 -10.59 5.45 -7.82
CA LEU A 189 -9.19 5.81 -7.75
C LEU A 189 -8.40 4.87 -8.65
N LYS A 190 -7.27 5.38 -9.16
CA LYS A 190 -6.25 4.53 -9.76
C LYS A 190 -5.40 3.98 -8.63
N CYS A 191 -5.24 2.65 -8.57
CA CYS A 191 -4.50 1.95 -7.52
C CYS A 191 -3.34 1.11 -8.08
N LEU A 192 -2.27 1.02 -7.31
CA LEU A 192 -1.14 0.12 -7.54
C LEU A 192 -0.66 -0.43 -6.19
N VAL A 193 -0.65 -1.75 -6.05
CA VAL A 193 -0.09 -2.42 -4.87
C VAL A 193 1.31 -2.95 -5.21
N ARG A 194 2.27 -2.69 -4.32
CA ARG A 194 3.67 -3.11 -4.42
C ARG A 194 4.07 -3.87 -3.17
N VAL A 195 4.84 -4.93 -3.37
CA VAL A 195 5.51 -5.65 -2.29
C VAL A 195 7.01 -5.65 -2.59
N VAL A 196 7.79 -5.32 -1.58
CA VAL A 196 9.26 -5.34 -1.63
C VAL A 196 9.75 -6.08 -0.40
N ALA A 197 10.65 -7.04 -0.58
CA ALA A 197 11.33 -7.71 0.51
C ALA A 197 12.85 -7.57 0.34
N VAL A 198 13.53 -7.33 1.46
CA VAL A 198 14.99 -7.16 1.53
C VAL A 198 15.56 -8.12 2.56
N SER A 199 16.59 -8.87 2.17
CA SER A 199 17.28 -9.84 3.02
C SER A 199 18.75 -9.96 2.64
N GLU A 200 19.58 -10.48 3.53
CA GLU A 200 20.98 -10.85 3.22
C GLU A 200 21.05 -12.05 2.27
N ASP A 201 19.96 -12.81 2.13
CA ASP A 201 19.81 -13.95 1.24
C ASP A 201 18.76 -13.66 0.15
N GLY A 202 19.15 -13.80 -1.13
CA GLY A 202 18.28 -13.54 -2.27
C GLY A 202 17.08 -14.48 -2.39
N TYR A 203 17.23 -15.75 -2.00
CA TYR A 203 16.13 -16.70 -1.95
C TYR A 203 15.12 -16.31 -0.87
N ARG A 204 15.59 -15.95 0.34
CA ARG A 204 14.70 -15.48 1.41
C ARG A 204 13.94 -14.22 1.01
N ALA A 205 14.61 -13.24 0.39
CA ALA A 205 13.96 -12.04 -0.12
C ALA A 205 12.84 -12.39 -1.12
N ARG A 206 13.10 -13.30 -2.06
CA ARG A 206 12.13 -13.75 -3.06
C ARG A 206 10.93 -14.47 -2.43
N GLU A 207 11.18 -15.45 -1.57
CA GLU A 207 10.12 -16.22 -0.91
C GLU A 207 9.25 -15.31 -0.03
N SER A 208 9.87 -14.38 0.70
CA SER A 208 9.14 -13.39 1.51
C SER A 208 8.24 -12.51 0.64
N CYS A 209 8.79 -11.96 -0.46
CA CYS A 209 8.02 -11.15 -1.40
C CYS A 209 6.86 -11.94 -2.01
N TRP A 210 7.08 -13.20 -2.38
CA TRP A 210 6.06 -14.04 -2.98
C TRP A 210 4.96 -14.42 -2.00
N HIS A 211 5.32 -14.89 -0.81
CA HIS A 211 4.35 -15.26 0.20
C HIS A 211 3.43 -14.07 0.55
N VAL A 212 4.00 -12.91 0.89
CA VAL A 212 3.22 -11.71 1.22
C VAL A 212 2.35 -11.26 0.05
N ALA A 213 2.87 -11.27 -1.18
CA ALA A 213 2.10 -10.87 -2.35
C ALA A 213 0.91 -11.80 -2.65
N ARG A 214 1.02 -13.10 -2.35
CA ARG A 214 -0.08 -14.06 -2.54
C ARG A 214 -1.21 -13.86 -1.55
N VAL A 215 -0.90 -13.44 -0.33
CA VAL A 215 -1.91 -13.30 0.74
C VAL A 215 -2.90 -12.17 0.45
N PHE A 216 -2.57 -11.25 -0.47
CA PHE A 216 -3.53 -10.30 -1.02
C PHE A 216 -4.73 -10.96 -1.73
N SER A 217 -4.71 -12.27 -1.99
CA SER A 217 -5.92 -12.99 -2.42
C SER A 217 -7.06 -12.94 -1.40
N VAL A 218 -6.80 -12.54 -0.14
CA VAL A 218 -7.85 -12.27 0.84
C VAL A 218 -8.86 -11.22 0.35
N PHE A 219 -8.41 -10.28 -0.49
CA PHE A 219 -9.22 -9.22 -1.09
C PHE A 219 -9.95 -9.64 -2.38
N ASP A 220 -9.68 -10.85 -2.88
CA ASP A 220 -10.28 -11.37 -4.11
C ASP A 220 -11.79 -11.61 -3.92
N SER A 221 -12.52 -11.49 -5.01
CA SER A 221 -13.92 -11.94 -5.11
C SER A 221 -14.05 -13.05 -6.16
N ASP A 222 -15.28 -13.51 -6.38
CA ASP A 222 -15.59 -14.48 -7.43
C ASP A 222 -15.33 -13.93 -8.85
N ARG A 223 -15.27 -12.60 -9.00
CA ARG A 223 -15.18 -11.91 -10.31
C ARG A 223 -13.81 -11.33 -10.61
N CYS A 224 -12.95 -11.16 -9.61
CA CYS A 224 -11.60 -10.65 -9.83
C CYS A 224 -10.59 -11.13 -8.78
N ARG A 225 -9.32 -11.13 -9.16
CA ARG A 225 -8.20 -11.57 -8.33
C ARG A 225 -6.98 -10.69 -8.46
N LEU A 226 -6.28 -10.47 -7.35
CA LEU A 226 -4.98 -9.82 -7.30
C LEU A 226 -3.88 -10.87 -7.53
N VAL A 227 -3.18 -10.76 -8.65
CA VAL A 227 -2.13 -11.70 -9.03
C VAL A 227 -0.77 -11.01 -8.97
N PRO A 228 0.21 -11.58 -8.22
CA PRO A 228 1.57 -11.09 -8.20
C PRO A 228 2.22 -11.16 -9.59
N ARG A 229 2.86 -10.05 -9.99
CA ARG A 229 3.66 -9.97 -11.21
C ARG A 229 5.08 -9.59 -10.85
N PHE A 230 5.94 -10.60 -10.90
CA PHE A 230 7.37 -10.43 -10.76
C PHE A 230 7.97 -9.91 -12.06
N LEU A 231 8.96 -9.04 -11.92
CA LEU A 231 9.73 -8.55 -13.05
C LEU A 231 10.92 -9.48 -13.25
N SER A 232 10.90 -10.21 -14.36
CA SER A 232 11.94 -11.17 -14.73
C SER A 232 12.84 -10.68 -15.87
N PHE A 233 12.66 -9.42 -16.34
CA PHE A 233 13.38 -8.89 -17.49
C PHE A 233 14.43 -7.83 -17.10
N PRO A 234 15.71 -7.99 -17.48
CA PRO A 234 16.81 -7.17 -16.99
C PRO A 234 16.81 -5.71 -17.48
N LEU A 235 16.15 -5.42 -18.61
CA LEU A 235 16.34 -4.15 -19.31
C LEU A 235 15.33 -3.05 -18.99
N LEU A 236 14.16 -3.36 -18.43
CA LEU A 236 13.08 -2.36 -18.33
C LEU A 236 12.58 -2.08 -16.92
N ARG A 237 12.67 -3.02 -15.98
CA ARG A 237 12.44 -2.80 -14.54
C ARG A 237 13.01 -3.98 -13.74
N ASN A 238 14.05 -3.75 -12.95
CA ASN A 238 14.52 -4.73 -11.97
C ASN A 238 13.87 -4.50 -10.60
N SER A 239 14.11 -5.41 -9.65
CA SER A 239 13.52 -5.32 -8.32
C SER A 239 13.90 -4.03 -7.59
N PHE A 240 15.11 -3.50 -7.87
CA PHE A 240 15.53 -2.19 -7.41
C PHE A 240 14.74 -1.03 -8.02
N GLY A 241 14.38 -1.09 -9.32
CA GLY A 241 13.53 -0.10 -9.97
C GLY A 241 12.17 0.03 -9.29
N VAL A 242 11.59 -1.09 -8.82
CA VAL A 242 10.36 -1.05 -8.00
C VAL A 242 10.65 -0.38 -6.66
N LEU A 243 11.69 -0.79 -5.93
CA LEU A 243 12.07 -0.16 -4.66
C LEU A 243 12.32 1.34 -4.80
N SER A 244 12.99 1.78 -5.87
CA SER A 244 13.19 3.20 -6.17
C SER A 244 11.87 3.91 -6.49
N SER A 245 10.89 3.23 -7.10
CA SER A 245 9.55 3.80 -7.32
C SER A 245 8.72 3.87 -6.04
N VAL A 246 8.93 2.93 -5.11
CA VAL A 246 8.35 2.93 -3.75
C VAL A 246 8.91 4.12 -2.98
N SER A 247 10.23 4.32 -2.97
CA SER A 247 10.88 5.43 -2.26
C SER A 247 10.45 6.80 -2.78
N ARG A 248 10.19 6.92 -4.09
CA ARG A 248 9.71 8.17 -4.70
C ARG A 248 8.17 8.31 -4.67
N ARG A 249 7.43 7.27 -4.27
CA ARG A 249 5.96 7.17 -4.36
C ARG A 249 5.39 7.55 -5.72
N GLU A 250 5.98 6.99 -6.77
CA GLU A 250 5.58 7.29 -8.14
C GLU A 250 4.92 6.09 -8.81
N PHE A 251 3.92 6.35 -9.65
CA PHE A 251 3.44 5.39 -10.62
C PHE A 251 4.50 5.18 -11.70
N PRO A 252 5.02 3.96 -11.90
CA PRO A 252 5.89 3.68 -13.03
C PRO A 252 5.15 3.94 -14.35
N LEU A 253 5.85 4.52 -15.34
CA LEU A 253 5.33 4.89 -16.68
C LEU A 253 4.58 3.77 -17.44
N PHE A 254 4.82 2.51 -17.08
CA PHE A 254 4.24 1.30 -17.68
C PHE A 254 3.70 0.35 -16.61
N SER A 255 3.30 0.88 -15.45
CA SER A 255 2.75 0.04 -14.38
C SER A 255 1.33 -0.41 -14.71
N THR A 256 1.01 -1.64 -14.31
CA THR A 256 -0.33 -2.21 -14.33
C THR A 256 -1.10 -1.72 -13.11
N SER A 257 -1.47 -0.45 -13.10
CA SER A 257 -2.47 0.06 -12.15
C SER A 257 -3.87 -0.37 -12.55
N PHE A 258 -4.79 -0.46 -11.61
CA PHE A 258 -6.20 -0.81 -11.84
C PHE A 258 -7.14 0.22 -11.20
N MET A 259 -8.40 0.24 -11.65
CA MET A 259 -9.45 1.01 -10.96
C MET A 259 -9.90 0.30 -9.69
N VAL A 260 -10.00 1.07 -8.61
CA VAL A 260 -10.55 0.63 -7.33
C VAL A 260 -11.55 1.67 -6.83
N SER A 261 -12.63 1.23 -6.21
CA SER A 261 -13.57 2.12 -5.53
C SER A 261 -13.06 2.49 -4.14
N VAL A 262 -13.59 3.57 -3.57
CA VAL A 262 -13.25 3.99 -2.20
C VAL A 262 -13.52 2.89 -1.16
N PRO A 263 -14.67 2.19 -1.15
CA PRO A 263 -14.89 1.08 -0.21
C PRO A 263 -13.86 -0.04 -0.37
N GLU A 264 -13.62 -0.51 -1.60
CA GLU A 264 -12.60 -1.54 -1.88
C GLU A 264 -11.21 -1.10 -1.40
N LEU A 265 -10.84 0.18 -1.61
CA LEU A 265 -9.56 0.70 -1.15
C LEU A 265 -9.49 0.79 0.37
N ALA A 266 -10.58 1.11 1.07
CA ALA A 266 -10.63 1.16 2.52
C ALA A 266 -10.32 -0.19 3.16
N SER A 267 -10.68 -1.31 2.51
CA SER A 267 -10.29 -2.64 2.97
C SER A 267 -8.76 -2.89 2.95
N MET A 268 -8.01 -2.16 2.11
CA MET A 268 -6.56 -2.30 1.99
C MET A 268 -5.78 -1.14 2.63
N VAL A 269 -6.46 -0.05 2.94
CA VAL A 269 -5.88 1.19 3.47
C VAL A 269 -6.60 1.53 4.75
N HIS A 270 -6.09 1.06 5.87
CA HIS A 270 -6.52 1.39 7.24
C HIS A 270 -5.45 0.91 8.23
N LEU A 271 -5.45 1.42 9.47
CA LEU A 271 -4.66 0.81 10.53
C LEU A 271 -5.32 -0.49 10.99
N PRO A 272 -4.55 -1.58 11.14
CA PRO A 272 -5.12 -2.90 11.38
C PRO A 272 -5.70 -3.04 12.80
N VAL A 273 -6.76 -3.82 12.90
CA VAL A 273 -7.52 -4.17 14.10
C VAL A 273 -7.07 -5.54 14.62
N GLY A 274 -6.81 -5.65 15.93
CA GLY A 274 -6.42 -6.91 16.55
C GLY A 274 -5.04 -7.44 16.13
N ALA A 275 -4.14 -6.53 15.74
CA ALA A 275 -2.83 -6.88 15.19
C ALA A 275 -1.76 -7.12 16.28
N GLU A 276 -2.11 -7.07 17.56
CA GLU A 276 -1.23 -7.38 18.70
C GLU A 276 -0.66 -8.79 18.56
N SER A 277 -1.52 -9.72 18.14
CA SER A 277 -1.16 -11.11 17.86
C SER A 277 -0.07 -11.27 16.78
N CYS A 278 0.09 -10.25 15.93
CA CYS A 278 1.10 -10.20 14.89
C CYS A 278 2.38 -9.46 15.32
N GLY A 279 2.46 -8.99 16.58
CA GLY A 279 3.58 -8.18 17.07
C GLY A 279 3.47 -6.69 16.74
N VAL A 280 2.27 -6.19 16.42
CA VAL A 280 2.02 -4.74 16.37
C VAL A 280 1.90 -4.23 17.80
N GLU A 281 2.73 -3.25 18.15
CA GLU A 281 2.68 -2.57 19.44
C GLU A 281 1.84 -1.30 19.30
N TYR A 282 0.70 -1.25 20.00
CA TYR A 282 -0.14 -0.07 20.05
C TYR A 282 0.36 0.94 21.09
N VAL A 283 0.04 2.21 20.86
CA VAL A 283 0.29 3.26 21.86
C VAL A 283 -0.50 2.91 23.12
N ASN A 284 0.19 2.65 24.23
CA ASN A 284 -0.48 2.51 25.52
C ASN A 284 -1.23 3.81 25.82
N PRO A 285 -2.54 3.76 26.13
CA PRO A 285 -3.21 4.93 26.68
C PRO A 285 -2.49 5.29 27.97
N SER A 286 -1.71 6.36 27.96
CA SER A 286 -1.19 6.91 29.20
C SER A 286 -2.42 7.30 30.03
N LEU A 287 -2.62 6.60 31.16
CA LEU A 287 -3.49 7.05 32.25
C LEU A 287 -2.89 8.33 32.84
N THR A 288 -2.97 9.43 32.10
CA THR A 288 -2.79 10.77 32.63
C THR A 288 -4.11 11.48 32.42
N PRO A 289 -4.86 11.75 33.49
CA PRO A 289 -6.07 12.55 33.40
C PRO A 289 -5.68 13.96 32.98
N TRP A 290 -6.57 14.58 32.22
CA TRP A 290 -6.60 16.03 31.99
C TRP A 290 -6.71 16.77 33.32
#